data_AF-A0A930E068-F1
#
_entry.id   AF-A0A930E068-F1
#
_cell.length_a   1.000
_cell.length_b   1.000
_cell.length_c   1.000
_cell.angle_alpha   90.00
_cell.angle_beta   90.00
_cell.angle_gamma   90.00
#
_symmetry.space_group_name_H-M   'P 1'
#
loop_
_entity.id
_entity.type
_entity.pdbx_description
1 polymer ?
#
loop_
_entity_poly.entity_id
_entity_poly.type
_entity_poly.pdbx_seq_one_letter_code
_entity_poly.pdbx_strand_id
1 'polypeptide(L)'
;MFFRKKKEKEPASYLSPLGTELTNYNVYYLNFREKLQAFAIALFIGGAVSLVFYGNQFLDATGRATKATMYGNIIIFLLVGSLCGFFFLPIRANQCKEKRLKELARQFRGFLESLAVALASGMNMHDSLDSTYKDMVMEFGEDEKITRETAEMILGLRNNLAIEDMMLSLGKRSANKDIENFAIIFNVSYRAGGNIKEIVRRTADIIGEKMEISEEIQTAISSNKIQFTAMMVIPVVLTGMLRGMGSSFNRSFSTPIGIVAVTIAIGIFAGAYVMGQRIMQVVK
;
A
#
# COMPACT_ATOMS: atom_id res chain seq x y z
N MET A 1 -2.43 13.46 -28.51
CA MET A 1 -3.80 13.42 -27.95
C MET A 1 -3.91 12.27 -26.96
N PHE A 2 -3.42 12.44 -25.73
CA PHE A 2 -3.54 11.44 -24.65
C PHE A 2 -4.21 12.13 -23.44
N PHE A 3 -5.46 12.53 -23.62
CA PHE A 3 -6.30 12.90 -22.49
C PHE A 3 -6.71 11.60 -21.78
N ARG A 4 -5.92 11.22 -20.77
CA ARG A 4 -6.37 10.29 -19.73
C ARG A 4 -7.71 10.82 -19.22
N LYS A 5 -8.82 10.13 -19.53
CA LYS A 5 -10.14 10.40 -18.94
C LYS A 5 -9.91 10.59 -17.44
N LYS A 6 -10.29 11.76 -16.93
CA LYS A 6 -10.28 12.08 -15.51
C LYS A 6 -11.24 11.08 -14.87
N LYS A 7 -10.74 9.95 -14.35
CA LYS A 7 -11.56 8.99 -13.60
C LYS A 7 -12.26 9.81 -12.52
N GLU A 8 -13.59 9.83 -12.52
CA GLU A 8 -14.37 10.42 -11.44
C GLU A 8 -13.84 9.87 -10.13
N LYS A 9 -13.55 10.75 -9.18
CA LYS A 9 -13.06 10.35 -7.87
C LYS A 9 -14.19 9.59 -7.20
N GLU A 10 -14.06 8.28 -7.07
CA GLU A 10 -15.04 7.46 -6.35
C GLU A 10 -15.21 8.00 -4.92
N PRO A 11 -16.43 8.04 -4.38
CA PRO A 11 -16.68 8.59 -3.06
C PRO A 11 -15.98 7.79 -1.96
N ALA A 12 -15.64 8.47 -0.85
CA ALA A 12 -14.96 7.86 0.30
C ALA A 12 -15.83 6.86 1.07
N SER A 13 -17.15 7.01 0.97
CA SER A 13 -18.17 6.13 1.52
C SER A 13 -19.21 5.82 0.45
N TYR A 14 -19.86 4.67 0.60
CA TYR A 14 -21.08 4.33 -0.12
C TYR A 14 -22.19 4.05 0.90
N LEU A 15 -23.42 4.37 0.53
CA LEU A 15 -24.60 3.97 1.30
C LEU A 15 -24.77 2.45 1.18
N SER A 16 -24.86 1.79 2.32
CA SER A 16 -25.28 0.39 2.39
C SER A 16 -26.75 0.25 1.97
N PRO A 17 -27.25 -0.97 1.72
CA PRO A 17 -28.69 -1.21 1.54
C PRO A 17 -29.56 -0.71 2.70
N LEU A 18 -28.99 -0.53 3.90
CA LEU A 18 -29.65 0.08 5.07
C LEU A 18 -29.64 1.61 5.07
N GLY A 19 -28.90 2.25 4.16
CA GLY A 19 -28.69 3.70 4.17
C GLY A 19 -27.63 4.18 5.17
N THR A 20 -26.82 3.29 5.73
CA THR A 20 -25.65 3.63 6.56
C THR A 20 -24.44 3.96 5.68
N GLU A 21 -23.63 4.97 6.06
CA GLU A 21 -22.40 5.29 5.35
C GLU A 21 -21.28 4.30 5.70
N LEU A 22 -20.91 3.44 4.74
CA LEU A 22 -19.82 2.49 4.91
C LEU A 22 -18.62 2.85 4.06
N THR A 23 -17.44 2.46 4.54
CA THR A 23 -16.16 2.81 3.91
C THR A 23 -16.07 2.21 2.50
N ASN A 24 -15.64 3.01 1.53
CA ASN A 24 -15.21 2.51 0.23
C ASN A 24 -13.76 2.04 0.33
N TYR A 25 -13.51 0.74 0.24
CA TYR A 25 -12.15 0.19 0.31
C TYR A 25 -11.37 0.39 -1.00
N ASN A 26 -12.05 0.77 -2.09
CA ASN A 26 -11.41 1.04 -3.38
C ASN A 26 -10.58 2.33 -3.38
N VAL A 27 -10.81 3.27 -2.45
CA VAL A 27 -10.05 4.52 -2.40
C VAL A 27 -9.47 4.74 -1.02
N TYR A 28 -8.18 5.08 -0.99
CA TYR A 28 -7.51 5.53 0.22
C TYR A 28 -7.16 7.02 0.09
N TYR A 29 -7.85 7.84 0.88
CA TYR A 29 -7.49 9.25 1.03
C TYR A 29 -6.55 9.39 2.22
N LEU A 30 -5.30 9.81 1.96
CA LEU A 30 -4.40 10.15 3.06
C LEU A 30 -4.96 11.34 3.85
N ASN A 31 -4.91 11.23 5.17
CA ASN A 31 -5.22 12.33 6.06
C ASN A 31 -4.19 13.46 5.90
N PHE A 32 -4.59 14.70 6.24
CA PHE A 32 -3.69 15.87 6.12
C PHE A 32 -2.38 15.67 6.89
N ARG A 33 -2.45 15.12 8.11
CA ARG A 33 -1.27 14.79 8.93
C ARG A 33 -0.36 13.75 8.27
N GLU A 34 -0.93 12.70 7.69
CA GLU A 34 -0.15 11.65 7.01
C GLU A 34 0.51 12.15 5.73
N LYS A 35 -0.19 13.02 4.97
CA LYS A 35 0.38 13.71 3.80
C LYS A 35 1.57 14.58 4.23
N LEU A 36 1.41 15.37 5.29
CA LEU A 36 2.46 16.25 5.76
C LEU A 36 3.69 15.47 6.24
N GLN A 37 3.48 14.40 7.02
CA GLN A 37 4.56 13.53 7.48
C GLN A 37 5.27 12.83 6.32
N ALA A 38 4.51 12.27 5.38
CA ALA A 38 5.08 11.61 4.20
C ALA A 38 5.90 12.57 3.35
N PHE A 39 5.37 13.78 3.14
CA PHE A 39 6.07 14.83 2.41
C PHE A 39 7.34 15.29 3.14
N ALA A 40 7.27 15.52 4.45
CA ALA A 40 8.41 15.95 5.26
C ALA A 40 9.53 14.91 5.26
N ILE A 41 9.20 13.62 5.43
CA ILE A 41 10.18 12.53 5.39
C ILE A 41 10.84 12.45 4.01
N ALA A 42 10.03 12.49 2.94
CA ALA A 42 10.54 12.43 1.57
C ALA A 42 11.38 13.66 1.21
N LEU A 43 11.02 14.84 1.71
CA LEU A 43 11.79 16.07 1.55
C LEU A 43 13.14 15.97 2.25
N PHE A 44 13.16 15.48 3.50
CA PHE A 44 14.40 15.37 4.27
C PHE A 44 15.35 14.32 3.67
N ILE A 45 14.84 13.12 3.36
CA ILE A 45 15.65 12.04 2.79
C ILE A 45 16.10 12.41 1.36
N GLY A 46 15.16 12.84 0.50
CA GLY A 46 15.47 13.22 -0.87
C GLY A 46 16.43 14.40 -0.94
N GLY A 47 16.22 15.40 -0.09
CA GLY A 47 17.11 16.54 0.07
C GLY A 47 18.51 16.13 0.55
N ALA A 48 18.62 15.30 1.59
CA ALA A 48 19.91 14.83 2.11
C ALA A 48 20.68 14.01 1.06
N VAL A 49 20.01 13.08 0.37
CA VAL A 49 20.63 12.31 -0.72
C VAL A 49 21.05 13.23 -1.86
N SER A 50 20.25 14.23 -2.21
CA SER A 50 20.61 15.19 -3.26
C SER A 50 21.87 15.99 -2.93
N LEU A 51 22.12 16.30 -1.65
CA LEU A 51 23.35 16.97 -1.21
C LEU A 51 24.59 16.07 -1.34
N VAL A 52 24.43 14.75 -1.20
CA VAL A 52 25.54 13.81 -1.41
C VAL A 52 26.00 13.86 -2.88
N PHE A 53 25.06 13.83 -3.82
CA PHE A 53 25.37 13.82 -5.25
C PHE A 53 25.70 15.20 -5.82
N TYR A 54 24.92 16.22 -5.45
CA TYR A 54 24.99 17.56 -6.04
C TYR A 54 25.42 18.65 -5.06
N GLY A 55 25.75 18.35 -3.81
CA GLY A 55 26.22 19.38 -2.87
C GLY A 55 27.57 20.00 -3.29
N ASN A 56 27.90 21.12 -2.67
CA ASN A 56 29.23 21.76 -2.75
C ASN A 56 29.68 22.13 -4.17
N GLN A 57 28.76 22.59 -5.01
CA GLN A 57 29.07 22.99 -6.41
C GLN A 57 29.91 24.27 -6.49
N PHE A 58 29.71 25.20 -5.56
CA PHE A 58 30.34 26.53 -5.58
C PHE A 58 31.47 26.62 -4.54
N LEU A 59 32.51 25.79 -4.67
CA LEU A 59 33.70 25.84 -3.79
C LEU A 59 34.72 26.86 -4.31
N ASP A 60 35.38 27.58 -3.40
CA ASP A 60 36.46 28.51 -3.78
C ASP A 60 37.70 27.78 -4.32
N ALA A 61 38.61 28.52 -4.96
CA ALA A 61 39.88 28.02 -5.50
C ALA A 61 40.75 27.28 -4.44
N THR A 62 40.55 27.58 -3.16
CA THR A 62 41.20 26.94 -2.00
C THR A 62 40.45 25.72 -1.44
N GLY A 63 39.26 25.40 -1.98
CA GLY A 63 38.43 24.28 -1.55
C GLY A 63 37.60 24.55 -0.28
N ARG A 64 37.50 25.82 0.15
CA ARG A 64 36.69 26.24 1.29
C ARG A 64 35.24 26.52 0.88
N ALA A 65 34.33 26.31 1.83
CA ALA A 65 32.91 26.62 1.66
C ALA A 65 32.68 28.13 1.71
N THR A 66 32.07 28.66 0.65
CA THR A 66 31.75 30.09 0.49
C THR A 66 30.27 30.30 0.77
N LYS A 67 29.84 31.57 0.96
CA LYS A 67 28.41 31.91 1.10
C LYS A 67 27.57 31.37 -0.09
N ALA A 68 28.12 31.39 -1.30
CA ALA A 68 27.47 30.81 -2.50
C ALA A 68 27.23 29.29 -2.39
N THR A 69 28.13 28.54 -1.74
CA THR A 69 27.97 27.10 -1.50
C THR A 69 26.77 26.82 -0.60
N MET A 70 26.61 27.65 0.44
CA MET A 70 25.52 27.51 1.41
C MET A 70 24.16 27.74 0.76
N TYR A 71 24.01 28.83 -0.01
CA TYR A 71 22.77 29.11 -0.74
C TYR A 71 22.48 28.03 -1.80
N GLY A 72 23.49 27.58 -2.54
CA GLY A 72 23.34 26.51 -3.54
C GLY A 72 22.87 25.19 -2.93
N ASN A 73 23.46 24.77 -1.81
CA ASN A 73 23.05 23.55 -1.10
C ASN A 73 21.60 23.64 -0.60
N ILE A 74 21.19 24.80 -0.05
CA ILE A 74 19.80 25.00 0.41
C ILE A 74 18.82 24.91 -0.78
N ILE A 75 19.15 25.53 -1.91
CA ILE A 75 18.31 25.51 -3.11
C ILE A 75 18.18 24.07 -3.64
N ILE A 76 19.28 23.33 -3.76
CA ILE A 76 19.27 21.93 -4.23
C ILE A 76 18.44 21.05 -3.29
N PHE A 77 18.65 21.18 -1.98
CA PHE A 77 17.91 20.42 -0.97
C PHE A 77 16.40 20.66 -1.08
N LEU A 78 15.97 21.92 -1.18
CA LEU A 78 14.56 22.27 -1.26
C LEU A 78 13.93 21.88 -2.60
N LEU A 79 14.61 22.11 -3.73
CA LEU A 79 14.09 21.75 -5.05
C LEU A 79 13.95 20.24 -5.22
N VAL A 80 15.02 19.49 -4.97
CA VAL A 80 15.01 18.03 -5.14
C VAL A 80 14.17 17.37 -4.05
N GLY A 81 14.26 17.83 -2.80
CA GLY A 81 13.43 17.35 -1.71
C GLY A 81 11.94 17.57 -1.95
N SER A 82 11.53 18.76 -2.41
CA SER A 82 10.13 19.03 -2.74
C SER A 82 9.64 18.19 -3.93
N LEU A 83 10.47 17.96 -4.94
CA LEU A 83 10.15 17.09 -6.08
C LEU A 83 9.94 15.64 -5.62
N CYS A 84 10.85 15.11 -4.80
CA CYS A 84 10.72 13.79 -4.18
C CYS A 84 9.45 13.67 -3.34
N GLY A 85 9.14 14.68 -2.52
CA GLY A 85 7.92 14.73 -1.72
C GLY A 85 6.65 14.64 -2.56
N PHE A 86 6.58 15.37 -3.67
CA PHE A 86 5.42 15.35 -4.57
C PHE A 86 5.19 13.97 -5.22
N PHE A 87 6.25 13.32 -5.70
CA PHE A 87 6.15 11.98 -6.30
C PHE A 87 5.91 10.86 -5.28
N PHE A 88 6.35 11.03 -4.04
CA PHE A 88 6.19 10.00 -2.99
C PHE A 88 4.77 9.89 -2.45
N LEU A 89 4.01 11.00 -2.42
CA LEU A 89 2.63 11.03 -1.93
C LEU A 89 1.68 10.00 -2.59
N PRO A 90 1.56 9.92 -3.93
CA PRO A 90 0.68 8.93 -4.56
C PRO A 90 1.16 7.48 -4.34
N ILE A 91 2.47 7.26 -4.23
CA ILE A 91 3.03 5.93 -3.95
C ILE A 91 2.59 5.48 -2.55
N ARG A 92 2.72 6.36 -1.55
CA ARG A 92 2.30 6.05 -0.18
C ARG A 92 0.79 5.85 -0.07
N ALA A 93 -0.02 6.60 -0.82
CA ALA A 93 -1.47 6.39 -0.90
C ALA A 93 -1.80 4.96 -1.34
N ASN A 94 -1.16 4.50 -2.42
CA ASN A 94 -1.35 3.17 -2.96
C ASN A 94 -0.86 2.08 -1.99
N GLN A 95 0.29 2.28 -1.33
CA GLN A 95 0.78 1.36 -0.31
C GLN A 95 -0.19 1.21 0.87
N CYS A 96 -0.77 2.31 1.35
CA CYS A 96 -1.77 2.27 2.42
C CYS A 96 -3.06 1.58 1.95
N LYS A 97 -3.50 1.83 0.71
CA LYS A 97 -4.61 1.10 0.09
C LYS A 97 -4.34 -0.41 0.05
N GLU A 98 -3.20 -0.82 -0.52
CA GLU A 98 -2.83 -2.24 -0.61
C GLU A 98 -2.80 -2.92 0.77
N LYS A 99 -2.20 -2.28 1.77
CA LYS A 99 -2.19 -2.79 3.14
C LYS A 99 -3.59 -2.96 3.70
N ARG A 100 -4.46 -1.96 3.52
CA ARG A 100 -5.87 -2.02 3.95
C ARG A 100 -6.62 -3.17 3.28
N LEU A 101 -6.41 -3.39 1.99
CA LEU A 101 -7.06 -4.47 1.24
C LEU A 101 -6.56 -5.86 1.66
N LYS A 102 -5.25 -6.01 1.90
CA LYS A 102 -4.69 -7.24 2.45
C LYS A 102 -5.26 -7.56 3.83
N GLU A 103 -5.37 -6.54 4.67
CA GLU A 103 -5.94 -6.70 6.01
C GLU A 103 -7.42 -7.07 5.96
N LEU A 104 -8.21 -6.44 5.08
CA LEU A 104 -9.60 -6.82 4.85
C LEU A 104 -9.71 -8.28 4.36
N ALA A 105 -8.83 -8.72 3.46
CA ALA A 105 -8.81 -10.11 2.97
C ALA A 105 -8.53 -11.11 4.09
N ARG A 106 -7.56 -10.81 4.96
CA ARG A 106 -7.20 -11.61 6.13
C ARG A 106 -8.39 -11.72 7.10
N GLN A 107 -9.00 -10.59 7.44
CA GLN A 107 -10.17 -10.54 8.31
C GLN A 107 -11.38 -11.27 7.71
N PHE A 108 -11.59 -11.12 6.40
CA PHE A 108 -12.66 -11.80 5.68
C PHE A 108 -12.48 -13.32 5.66
N ARG A 109 -11.24 -13.82 5.54
CA ARG A 109 -10.94 -15.25 5.71
C ARG A 109 -11.38 -15.74 7.10
N GLY A 110 -10.99 -15.04 8.17
CA GLY A 110 -11.39 -15.39 9.53
C GLY A 110 -12.91 -15.38 9.72
N PHE A 111 -13.60 -14.40 9.12
CA PHE A 111 -15.06 -14.37 9.06
C PHE A 111 -15.65 -15.62 8.38
N LEU A 112 -15.13 -16.03 7.22
CA LEU A 112 -15.60 -17.23 6.55
C LEU A 112 -15.33 -18.51 7.35
N GLU A 113 -14.18 -18.61 8.03
CA GLU A 113 -13.84 -19.77 8.87
C GLU A 113 -14.82 -19.89 10.03
N SER A 114 -15.06 -18.80 10.78
CA SER A 114 -16.04 -18.78 11.87
C SER A 114 -17.46 -19.07 11.34
N LEU A 115 -17.86 -18.45 10.23
CA LEU A 115 -19.17 -18.67 9.61
C LEU A 115 -19.35 -20.13 9.14
N ALA A 116 -18.31 -20.76 8.60
CA ALA A 116 -18.35 -22.15 8.20
C ALA A 116 -18.54 -23.09 9.41
N VAL A 117 -17.85 -22.83 10.53
CA VAL A 117 -18.01 -23.59 11.78
C VAL A 117 -19.43 -23.42 12.33
N ALA A 118 -19.93 -22.19 12.32
CA ALA A 118 -21.27 -21.84 12.77
C ALA A 118 -22.36 -22.55 11.96
N LEU A 119 -22.27 -22.51 10.63
CA LEU A 119 -23.21 -23.23 9.75
C LEU A 119 -23.07 -24.76 9.87
N ALA A 120 -21.86 -25.26 10.14
CA ALA A 120 -21.62 -26.69 10.31
C ALA A 120 -22.26 -27.29 11.56
N SER A 121 -22.48 -26.49 12.62
CA SER A 121 -23.19 -26.93 13.83
C SER A 121 -24.71 -26.97 13.66
N GLY A 122 -25.22 -26.62 12.46
CA GLY A 122 -26.65 -26.64 12.16
C GLY A 122 -27.39 -25.37 12.55
N MET A 123 -26.68 -24.30 12.92
CA MET A 123 -27.30 -22.99 13.13
C MET A 123 -27.89 -22.45 11.82
N ASN A 124 -28.98 -21.68 11.94
CA ASN A 124 -29.50 -20.91 10.81
C ASN A 124 -28.57 -19.73 10.49
N MET A 125 -28.80 -19.05 9.37
CA MET A 125 -27.91 -17.97 8.90
C MET A 125 -27.83 -16.80 9.88
N HIS A 126 -28.94 -16.43 10.53
CA HIS A 126 -28.98 -15.31 11.48
C HIS A 126 -28.14 -15.62 12.73
N ASP A 127 -28.38 -16.78 13.35
CA ASP A 127 -27.66 -17.21 14.54
C ASP A 127 -26.17 -17.45 14.24
N SER A 128 -25.88 -17.93 13.03
CA SER A 128 -24.50 -18.11 12.57
C SER A 128 -23.76 -16.78 12.47
N LEU A 129 -24.40 -15.74 11.91
CA LEU A 129 -23.82 -14.40 11.87
C LEU A 129 -23.66 -13.77 13.24
N ASP A 130 -24.62 -13.95 14.16
CA ASP A 130 -24.50 -13.46 15.53
C ASP A 130 -23.35 -14.15 16.28
N SER A 131 -23.14 -15.45 16.05
CA SER A 131 -21.98 -16.19 16.57
C SER A 131 -20.68 -15.68 15.95
N THR A 132 -20.63 -15.57 14.63
CA THR A 132 -19.44 -15.09 13.92
C THR A 132 -19.07 -13.66 14.29
N TYR A 133 -20.05 -12.78 14.51
CA TYR A 133 -19.80 -11.42 14.98
C TYR A 133 -19.05 -11.43 16.32
N LYS A 134 -19.46 -12.28 17.27
CA LYS A 134 -18.78 -12.39 18.56
C LYS A 134 -17.34 -12.86 18.38
N ASP A 135 -17.10 -13.83 17.50
CA ASP A 135 -15.76 -14.29 17.17
C ASP A 135 -14.90 -13.19 16.54
N MET A 136 -15.47 -12.41 15.61
CA MET A 136 -14.77 -11.27 14.97
C MET A 136 -14.41 -10.18 15.98
N VAL A 137 -15.30 -9.87 16.93
CA VAL A 137 -15.03 -8.94 18.02
C VAL A 137 -13.88 -9.45 18.90
N MET A 138 -13.87 -10.75 19.24
CA MET A 138 -12.82 -11.35 20.06
C MET A 138 -11.47 -11.41 19.34
N GLU A 139 -11.45 -11.69 18.03
CA GLU A 139 -10.21 -11.87 17.27
C GLU A 139 -9.61 -10.53 16.78
N PHE A 140 -10.45 -9.62 16.26
CA PHE A 140 -9.99 -8.39 15.60
C PHE A 140 -10.34 -7.11 16.36
N GLY A 141 -11.36 -7.15 17.22
CA GLY A 141 -11.90 -5.98 17.93
C GLY A 141 -13.14 -5.38 17.26
N GLU A 142 -13.87 -4.56 18.01
CA GLU A 142 -15.16 -3.99 17.60
C GLU A 142 -15.05 -2.99 16.44
N ASP A 143 -13.97 -2.22 16.40
CA ASP A 143 -13.76 -1.14 15.43
C ASP A 143 -13.12 -1.61 14.10
N GLU A 144 -12.84 -2.91 13.96
CA GLU A 144 -12.25 -3.45 12.75
C GLU A 144 -13.26 -3.60 11.61
N LYS A 145 -12.70 -3.66 10.39
CA LYS A 145 -13.48 -3.54 9.15
C LYS A 145 -14.49 -4.66 9.05
N ILE A 146 -14.04 -5.91 9.15
CA ILE A 146 -14.96 -7.05 9.02
C ILE A 146 -16.00 -7.08 10.13
N THR A 147 -15.65 -6.64 11.35
CA THR A 147 -16.55 -6.62 12.50
C THR A 147 -17.71 -5.66 12.25
N ARG A 148 -17.41 -4.44 11.76
CA ARG A 148 -18.43 -3.47 11.36
C ARG A 148 -19.28 -3.97 10.19
N GLU A 149 -18.66 -4.58 9.18
CA GLU A 149 -19.39 -5.15 8.04
C GLU A 149 -20.32 -6.29 8.47
N THR A 150 -19.90 -7.11 9.43
CA THR A 150 -20.73 -8.19 10.00
C THR A 150 -21.89 -7.62 10.82
N ALA A 151 -21.65 -6.59 11.63
CA ALA A 151 -22.70 -5.88 12.36
C ALA A 151 -23.76 -5.30 11.41
N GLU A 152 -23.33 -4.69 10.31
CA GLU A 152 -24.22 -4.18 9.26
C GLU A 152 -25.04 -5.30 8.61
N MET A 153 -24.45 -6.46 8.32
CA MET A 153 -25.20 -7.61 7.81
C MET A 153 -26.29 -8.07 8.79
N ILE A 154 -25.99 -8.12 10.08
CA ILE A 154 -26.96 -8.49 11.13
C ILE A 154 -28.08 -7.46 11.22
N LEU A 155 -27.76 -6.15 11.20
CA LEU A 155 -28.75 -5.08 11.16
C LEU A 155 -29.61 -5.17 9.89
N GLY A 156 -29.03 -5.56 8.75
CA GLY A 156 -29.73 -5.76 7.48
C GLY A 156 -30.81 -6.82 7.62
N LEU A 157 -30.42 -7.99 8.14
CA LEU A 157 -31.34 -9.10 8.40
C LEU A 157 -32.48 -8.72 9.36
N ARG A 158 -32.17 -7.98 10.43
CA ARG A 158 -33.18 -7.48 11.39
C ARG A 158 -34.18 -6.52 10.76
N ASN A 159 -33.79 -5.84 9.68
CA ASN A 159 -34.65 -4.96 8.89
C ASN A 159 -35.23 -5.65 7.63
N ASN A 160 -35.30 -6.99 7.61
CA ASN A 160 -35.84 -7.79 6.51
C ASN A 160 -35.13 -7.60 5.16
N LEU A 161 -33.87 -7.17 5.18
CA LEU A 161 -33.04 -7.17 3.97
C LEU A 161 -32.44 -8.55 3.74
N ALA A 162 -32.31 -8.92 2.47
CA ALA A 162 -31.73 -10.18 2.07
C ALA A 162 -30.21 -10.20 2.36
N ILE A 163 -29.72 -11.27 2.97
CA ILE A 163 -28.30 -11.39 3.34
C ILE A 163 -27.39 -11.38 2.11
N GLU A 164 -27.86 -11.94 1.00
CA GLU A 164 -27.13 -11.93 -0.26
C GLU A 164 -26.92 -10.51 -0.81
N ASP A 165 -27.85 -9.58 -0.58
CA ASP A 165 -27.71 -8.19 -1.00
C ASP A 165 -26.70 -7.45 -0.12
N MET A 166 -26.68 -7.75 1.19
CA MET A 166 -25.68 -7.23 2.12
C MET A 166 -24.27 -7.74 1.77
N MET A 167 -24.14 -9.02 1.43
CA MET A 167 -22.88 -9.62 1.00
C MET A 167 -22.40 -9.04 -0.34
N LEU A 168 -23.30 -8.87 -1.32
CA LEU A 168 -22.98 -8.20 -2.59
C LEU A 168 -22.54 -6.75 -2.40
N SER A 169 -23.15 -6.02 -1.46
CA SER A 169 -22.72 -4.66 -1.11
C SER A 169 -21.29 -4.64 -0.59
N LEU A 170 -20.92 -5.56 0.31
CA LEU A 170 -19.54 -5.71 0.76
C LEU A 170 -18.61 -6.06 -0.41
N GLY A 171 -18.97 -7.05 -1.24
CA GLY A 171 -18.20 -7.46 -2.40
C GLY A 171 -17.83 -6.30 -3.32
N LYS A 172 -18.82 -5.48 -3.71
CA LYS A 172 -18.63 -4.30 -4.57
C LYS A 172 -17.73 -3.23 -3.95
N ARG A 173 -17.81 -3.01 -2.63
CA ARG A 173 -17.02 -1.98 -1.93
C ARG A 173 -15.63 -2.46 -1.53
N SER A 174 -15.42 -3.77 -1.45
CA SER A 174 -14.20 -4.39 -0.93
C SER A 174 -12.95 -4.11 -1.76
N ALA A 175 -13.10 -3.84 -3.06
CA ALA A 175 -12.01 -3.77 -4.05
C ALA A 175 -11.06 -4.98 -4.02
N ASN A 176 -11.55 -6.12 -3.53
CA ASN A 176 -10.85 -7.39 -3.47
C ASN A 176 -11.63 -8.40 -4.31
N LYS A 177 -10.97 -8.97 -5.33
CA LYS A 177 -11.60 -9.92 -6.25
C LYS A 177 -12.10 -11.18 -5.57
N ASP A 178 -11.42 -11.65 -4.52
CA ASP A 178 -11.81 -12.88 -3.83
C ASP A 178 -13.12 -12.66 -3.05
N ILE A 179 -13.27 -11.49 -2.42
CA ILE A 179 -14.50 -11.09 -1.70
C ILE A 179 -15.64 -10.83 -2.68
N GLU A 180 -15.37 -10.13 -3.78
CA GLU A 180 -16.35 -9.87 -4.84
C GLU A 180 -16.87 -11.17 -5.46
N ASN A 181 -15.97 -12.08 -5.83
CA ASN A 181 -16.32 -13.38 -6.40
C ASN A 181 -17.13 -14.23 -5.41
N PHE A 182 -16.71 -14.25 -4.14
CA PHE A 182 -17.48 -14.94 -3.11
C PHE A 182 -18.90 -14.39 -3.01
N ALA A 183 -19.06 -13.07 -2.96
CA ALA A 183 -20.38 -12.45 -2.81
C ALA A 183 -21.31 -12.81 -3.98
N ILE A 184 -20.78 -12.88 -5.20
CA ILE A 184 -21.52 -13.31 -6.40
C ILE A 184 -21.94 -14.78 -6.30
N ILE A 185 -21.01 -15.67 -5.96
CA ILE A 185 -21.27 -17.10 -5.82
C ILE A 185 -22.27 -17.35 -4.69
N PHE A 186 -22.08 -16.68 -3.56
CA PHE A 186 -22.97 -16.72 -2.40
C PHE A 186 -24.39 -16.31 -2.79
N ASN A 187 -24.56 -15.19 -3.50
CA ASN A 187 -25.89 -14.73 -3.94
C ASN A 187 -26.63 -15.77 -4.79
N VAL A 188 -25.95 -16.33 -5.80
CA VAL A 188 -26.56 -17.31 -6.70
C VAL A 188 -26.92 -18.59 -5.94
N SER A 189 -25.99 -19.11 -5.14
CA SER A 189 -26.18 -20.37 -4.43
C SER A 189 -27.15 -20.27 -3.25
N TYR A 190 -27.18 -19.15 -2.52
CA TYR A 190 -28.10 -18.95 -1.40
C TYR A 190 -29.55 -18.96 -1.90
N ARG A 191 -29.83 -18.26 -3.00
CA ARG A 191 -31.16 -18.20 -3.61
C ARG A 191 -31.59 -19.53 -4.26
N ALA A 192 -30.63 -20.30 -4.76
CA ALA A 192 -30.88 -21.62 -5.34
C ALA A 192 -31.01 -22.74 -4.29
N GLY A 193 -30.82 -22.46 -3.00
CA GLY A 193 -30.82 -23.49 -1.94
C GLY A 193 -29.60 -24.42 -1.98
N GLY A 194 -28.47 -23.95 -2.51
CA GLY A 194 -27.22 -24.70 -2.58
C GLY A 194 -26.55 -24.92 -1.22
N ASN A 195 -25.46 -25.69 -1.21
CA ASN A 195 -24.72 -26.00 0.01
C ASN A 195 -23.82 -24.82 0.45
N ILE A 196 -24.41 -23.84 1.13
CA ILE A 196 -23.72 -22.61 1.57
C ILE A 196 -22.55 -22.91 2.50
N LYS A 197 -22.72 -23.88 3.40
CA LYS A 197 -21.64 -24.35 4.29
C LYS A 197 -20.39 -24.75 3.50
N GLU A 198 -20.57 -25.49 2.42
CA GLU A 198 -19.45 -25.92 1.56
C GLU A 198 -18.83 -24.74 0.79
N ILE A 199 -19.64 -23.82 0.28
CA ILE A 199 -19.15 -22.63 -0.44
C ILE A 199 -18.31 -21.73 0.48
N VAL A 200 -18.82 -21.45 1.68
CA VAL A 200 -18.12 -20.64 2.68
C VAL A 200 -16.79 -21.30 3.05
N ARG A 201 -16.80 -22.61 3.37
CA ARG A 201 -15.60 -23.35 3.73
C ARG A 201 -14.56 -23.40 2.60
N ARG A 202 -14.96 -23.80 1.39
CA ARG A 202 -14.06 -23.85 0.24
C ARG A 202 -13.45 -22.48 -0.07
N THR A 203 -14.21 -21.40 0.10
CA THR A 203 -13.69 -20.05 -0.13
C THR A 203 -12.68 -19.66 0.94
N ALA A 204 -12.95 -19.98 2.21
CA ALA A 204 -12.00 -19.77 3.30
C ALA A 204 -10.67 -20.50 3.02
N ASP A 205 -10.74 -21.77 2.60
CA ASP A 205 -9.58 -22.58 2.25
C ASP A 205 -8.79 -21.97 1.07
N ILE A 206 -9.46 -21.57 -0.01
CA ILE A 206 -8.81 -20.94 -1.19
C ILE A 206 -8.11 -19.63 -0.82
N ILE A 207 -8.75 -18.77 -0.02
CA ILE A 207 -8.14 -17.51 0.43
C ILE A 207 -6.96 -17.81 1.35
N GLY A 208 -7.09 -18.80 2.24
CA GLY A 208 -6.03 -19.27 3.13
C GLY A 208 -4.80 -19.77 2.37
N GLU A 209 -4.99 -20.68 1.42
CA GLU A 209 -3.92 -21.22 0.56
C GLU A 209 -3.22 -20.09 -0.22
N LYS A 210 -3.99 -19.15 -0.78
CA LYS A 210 -3.44 -17.99 -1.49
C LYS A 210 -2.61 -17.08 -0.56
N MET A 211 -3.03 -16.92 0.69
CA MET A 211 -2.27 -16.16 1.69
C MET A 211 -0.98 -16.87 2.09
N GLU A 212 -1.04 -18.17 2.32
CA GLU A 212 0.13 -19.01 2.65
C GLU A 212 1.16 -18.97 1.52
N ILE A 213 0.74 -19.19 0.27
CA ILE A 213 1.59 -19.06 -0.91
C ILE A 213 2.21 -17.65 -0.98
N SER A 214 1.43 -16.60 -0.67
CA SER A 214 1.95 -15.21 -0.67
C SER A 214 2.99 -14.96 0.43
N GLU A 215 2.92 -15.67 1.56
CA GLU A 215 3.89 -15.60 2.66
C GLU A 215 5.14 -16.42 2.35
N GLU A 216 5.00 -17.61 1.78
CA GLU A 216 6.11 -18.42 1.28
C GLU A 216 6.92 -17.65 0.24
N ILE A 217 6.25 -17.01 -0.73
CA ILE A 217 6.89 -16.18 -1.74
C ILE A 217 7.64 -15.01 -1.09
N GLN A 218 7.03 -14.30 -0.13
CA GLN A 218 7.68 -13.20 0.58
C GLN A 218 8.93 -13.66 1.34
N THR A 219 8.88 -14.86 1.92
CA THR A 219 10.00 -15.48 2.62
C THR A 219 11.10 -15.86 1.63
N ALA A 220 10.75 -16.48 0.50
CA ALA A 220 11.68 -16.89 -0.54
C ALA A 220 12.46 -15.70 -1.14
N ILE A 221 11.80 -14.54 -1.31
CA ILE A 221 12.45 -13.32 -1.82
C ILE A 221 13.05 -12.42 -0.73
N SER A 222 12.92 -12.76 0.55
CA SER A 222 13.34 -11.90 1.66
C SER A 222 14.85 -11.56 1.59
N SER A 223 15.69 -12.55 1.31
CA SER A 223 17.14 -12.36 1.11
C SER A 223 17.43 -11.44 -0.07
N ASN A 224 16.78 -11.68 -1.22
CA ASN A 224 16.94 -10.86 -2.43
C ASN A 224 16.51 -9.41 -2.17
N LYS A 225 15.45 -9.18 -1.38
CA LYS A 225 14.99 -7.85 -0.99
C LYS A 225 16.00 -7.11 -0.12
N ILE A 226 16.66 -7.80 0.81
CA ILE A 226 17.74 -7.22 1.62
C ILE A 226 18.91 -6.81 0.72
N GLN A 227 19.34 -7.69 -0.19
CA GLN A 227 20.42 -7.40 -1.13
C GLN A 227 20.09 -6.23 -2.06
N PHE A 228 18.88 -6.21 -2.63
CA PHE A 228 18.40 -5.09 -3.43
C PHE A 228 18.38 -3.79 -2.64
N THR A 229 17.92 -3.82 -1.38
CA THR A 229 17.93 -2.65 -0.50
C THR A 229 19.36 -2.16 -0.23
N ALA A 230 20.31 -3.07 -0.01
CA ALA A 230 21.72 -2.72 0.15
C ALA A 230 22.31 -2.07 -1.11
N MET A 231 22.04 -2.64 -2.29
CA MET A 231 22.45 -2.08 -3.58
C MET A 231 21.91 -0.66 -3.81
N MET A 232 20.73 -0.36 -3.28
CA MET A 232 20.16 0.99 -3.37
C MET A 232 20.87 2.02 -2.49
N VAL A 233 21.53 1.59 -1.41
CA VAL A 233 22.22 2.47 -0.46
C VAL A 233 23.69 2.67 -0.85
N ILE A 234 24.33 1.67 -1.46
CA ILE A 234 25.76 1.68 -1.80
C ILE A 234 26.19 2.94 -2.59
N PRO A 235 25.51 3.39 -3.66
CA PRO A 235 25.94 4.57 -4.41
C PRO A 235 25.97 5.85 -3.59
N VAL A 236 25.03 6.00 -2.65
CA VAL A 236 24.98 7.14 -1.73
C VAL A 236 26.18 7.11 -0.79
N VAL A 237 26.45 5.96 -0.19
CA VAL A 237 27.58 5.77 0.73
C VAL A 237 28.91 6.00 0.03
N LEU A 238 29.12 5.38 -1.14
CA LEU A 238 30.35 5.52 -1.91
C LEU A 238 30.58 6.97 -2.36
N THR A 239 29.54 7.63 -2.88
CA THR A 239 29.65 9.04 -3.30
C THR A 239 29.98 9.94 -2.10
N GLY A 240 29.31 9.75 -0.97
CA GLY A 240 29.60 10.50 0.25
C GLY A 240 31.03 10.28 0.75
N MET A 241 31.49 9.03 0.75
CA MET A 241 32.85 8.67 1.16
C MET A 241 33.90 9.31 0.25
N LEU A 242 33.76 9.20 -1.07
CA LEU A 242 34.69 9.80 -2.04
C LEU A 242 34.79 11.32 -1.87
N ARG A 243 33.67 12.00 -1.60
CA ARG A 243 33.68 13.45 -1.36
C ARG A 243 34.33 13.82 -0.03
N GLY A 244 34.30 12.94 0.96
CA GLY A 244 34.97 13.13 2.26
C GLY A 244 36.48 12.87 2.24
N MET A 245 36.98 12.09 1.29
CA MET A 245 38.40 11.68 1.23
C MET A 245 39.37 12.82 0.84
N GLY A 246 38.89 13.90 0.22
CA GLY A 246 39.75 15.05 -0.08
C GLY A 246 39.10 16.11 -0.97
N SER A 247 39.64 17.33 -0.92
CA SER A 247 39.12 18.47 -1.69
C SER A 247 39.22 18.26 -3.21
N SER A 248 40.25 17.52 -3.67
CA SER A 248 40.41 17.16 -5.08
C SER A 248 39.27 16.26 -5.59
N PHE A 249 38.89 15.23 -4.83
CA PHE A 249 37.75 14.37 -5.19
C PHE A 249 36.44 15.14 -5.16
N ASN A 250 36.20 15.93 -4.11
CA ASN A 250 34.99 16.75 -4.00
C ASN A 250 34.86 17.74 -5.17
N ARG A 251 35.97 18.36 -5.60
CA ARG A 251 36.00 19.29 -6.73
C ARG A 251 35.69 18.60 -8.06
N SER A 252 36.09 17.34 -8.26
CA SER A 252 35.76 16.59 -9.48
C SER A 252 34.26 16.46 -9.70
N PHE A 253 33.47 16.26 -8.65
CA PHE A 253 32.00 16.23 -8.70
C PHE A 253 31.36 17.61 -9.00
N SER A 254 32.11 18.70 -8.79
CA SER A 254 31.65 20.07 -9.00
C SER A 254 32.08 20.66 -10.34
N THR A 255 32.83 19.91 -11.15
CA THR A 255 33.16 20.32 -12.52
C THR A 255 31.96 20.12 -13.45
N PRO A 256 31.82 20.88 -14.56
CA PRO A 256 30.74 20.67 -15.54
C PRO A 256 30.67 19.23 -16.05
N ILE A 257 31.83 18.60 -16.27
CA ILE A 257 31.94 17.19 -16.68
C ILE A 257 31.44 16.26 -15.56
N GLY A 258 31.84 16.52 -14.31
CA GLY A 258 31.38 15.77 -13.14
C GLY A 258 29.86 15.82 -12.94
N ILE A 259 29.25 17.00 -13.09
CA ILE A 259 27.80 17.17 -12.97
C ILE A 259 27.07 16.35 -14.02
N VAL A 260 27.52 16.38 -15.28
CA VAL A 260 26.92 15.59 -16.36
C VAL A 260 27.06 14.09 -16.08
N ALA A 261 28.24 13.64 -15.65
CA ALA A 261 28.49 12.24 -15.32
C ALA A 261 27.59 11.73 -14.18
N VAL A 262 27.46 12.50 -13.09
CA VAL A 262 26.56 12.18 -11.97
C VAL A 262 25.10 12.12 -12.42
N THR A 263 24.70 13.04 -13.29
CA THR A 263 23.33 13.08 -13.82
C THR A 263 23.02 11.83 -14.63
N ILE A 264 23.93 11.40 -15.51
CA ILE A 264 23.78 10.17 -16.29
C ILE A 264 23.75 8.94 -15.37
N ALA A 265 24.63 8.87 -14.38
CA ALA A 265 24.69 7.76 -13.43
C ALA A 265 23.39 7.62 -12.62
N ILE A 266 22.83 8.74 -12.14
CA ILE A 266 21.52 8.74 -11.45
C ILE A 266 20.41 8.29 -12.40
N GLY A 267 20.44 8.71 -13.67
CA GLY A 267 19.47 8.25 -14.68
C GLY A 267 19.48 6.74 -14.88
N ILE A 268 20.67 6.15 -15.04
CA ILE A 268 20.84 4.68 -15.15
C ILE A 268 20.36 3.99 -13.88
N PHE A 269 20.76 4.51 -12.71
CA PHE A 269 20.38 3.95 -11.42
C PHE A 269 18.87 3.99 -11.17
N ALA A 270 18.21 5.10 -11.54
CA ALA A 270 16.76 5.21 -11.47
C ALA A 270 16.05 4.20 -12.39
N GLY A 271 16.59 4.01 -13.61
CA GLY A 271 16.11 2.97 -14.53
C GLY A 271 16.23 1.56 -13.94
N ALA A 272 17.40 1.23 -13.39
CA ALA A 272 17.64 -0.04 -12.72
C ALA A 272 16.72 -0.24 -11.51
N TYR A 273 16.49 0.80 -10.71
CA TYR A 273 15.56 0.76 -9.58
C TYR A 273 14.13 0.45 -10.02
N VAL A 274 13.63 1.11 -11.07
CA VAL A 274 12.28 0.86 -11.59
C VAL A 274 12.15 -0.58 -12.09
N MET A 275 13.16 -1.11 -12.76
CA MET A 275 13.17 -2.49 -13.23
C MET A 275 13.19 -3.48 -12.05
N GLY A 276 14.05 -3.26 -11.06
CA GLY A 276 14.12 -4.10 -9.86
C GLY A 276 12.83 -4.08 -9.05
N GLN A 277 12.20 -2.91 -8.88
CA GLN A 277 10.89 -2.80 -8.22
C GLN A 277 9.81 -3.59 -8.96
N ARG A 278 9.78 -3.58 -10.29
CA ARG A 278 8.81 -4.37 -11.06
C ARG A 278 9.01 -5.86 -10.84
N ILE A 279 10.26 -6.35 -10.88
CA ILE A 279 10.54 -7.77 -10.64
C ILE A 279 10.09 -8.16 -9.23
N MET A 280 10.40 -7.34 -8.21
CA MET A 280 9.96 -7.61 -6.84
C MET A 280 8.43 -7.47 -6.65
N GLN A 281 7.73 -6.69 -7.47
CA GLN A 281 6.28 -6.52 -7.41
C GLN A 281 5.51 -7.59 -8.18
N VAL A 282 6.05 -8.12 -9.29
CA VAL A 282 5.45 -9.22 -10.06
C VAL A 282 5.43 -10.52 -9.26
N VAL A 283 6.28 -10.61 -8.24
CA VAL A 283 6.33 -11.71 -7.28
C VAL A 283 5.33 -11.49 -6.12
N LYS A 284 4.40 -10.51 -6.21
CA LYS A 284 3.23 -10.38 -5.33
C LYS A 284 1.96 -10.76 -6.06
#